data_AF-A0A7J8E9L4-F1
#
_entry.id   AF-A0A7J8E9L4-F1
#
_cell.length_a   1.000
_cell.length_b   1.000
_cell.length_c   1.000
_cell.angle_alpha   90.00
_cell.angle_beta   90.00
_cell.angle_gamma   90.00
#
_symmetry.space_group_name_H-M   'P 1'
#
loop_
_entity.id
_entity.type
_entity.pdbx_description
1 polymer ?
#
loop_
_entity_poly.entity_id
_entity_poly.type
_entity_poly.pdbx_seq_one_letter_code
_entity_poly.pdbx_strand_id
1 'polypeptide(L)'
;MDRDNVSATPKASLRRFLEHLSGAGKAIGVLTSGGDAQGMNAAVRAVVRMGIYVGAKVYFIYEGYQGMVDGGSNIVEADWESVSSILQVGGTIIGSARCKAFRTREGRLSAACNLVQRGITNLCVIGGDGSLTGANIFREEWSGLLEELARNGKIDKEAVEKHAHLNVVGMVGSIDNDFCGTDMTIGTDSALHRIIEVVDAIMTTAQSHQRTFVLEVMGRHCGYLALVSALACGADWVFIPESPPEEGWQETMCAKLSENRARKKRLNIIIVAEGAIDNQNKPITSEQIKELVVKQLGYDTRVTILGHVQRGGTPSAFDRILASRMGVEAVVALLQATPETPACVVSLSGNQAMRLPLMECVQMTQDVQKAMDERRFKDAVQLRGRSFEGNLNIYKRLASKTPDSQIPKSGCHVGVINVGAPAAGMNAAVRAAVRVGISEGHKVFAIYDGFEGFARGQIKEIGWSDVGGWTGQGGSILGTKRTLPGKHLEQIAAQMRAHSLNALLIIGGFEVRPWPWAPAGEAAPQAGWWPAVAPPRTSRLEDLDPRPPAPWTAAAPSFGVARLARRKWHATPWSGFVCPGHCSVFKSPELVLP
;
A
#
# COMPACT_ATOMS: atom_id res chain seq x y z
N MET A 1 -45.30 -14.16 22.41
CA MET A 1 -44.78 -13.30 23.48
C MET A 1 -43.59 -14.04 24.05
N ASP A 2 -42.32 -13.76 23.75
CA ASP A 2 -41.62 -12.72 22.97
C ASP A 2 -40.37 -13.42 22.36
N ARG A 3 -40.22 -13.56 21.04
CA ARG A 3 -39.49 -12.68 20.12
C ARG A 3 -38.45 -11.74 20.77
N ASP A 4 -37.23 -12.25 20.94
CA ASP A 4 -36.01 -11.46 20.80
C ASP A 4 -34.84 -12.37 20.39
N ASN A 5 -34.74 -12.65 19.08
CA ASN A 5 -33.52 -13.15 18.48
C ASN A 5 -33.34 -12.45 17.13
N VAL A 6 -32.95 -11.17 17.19
CA VAL A 6 -32.63 -10.37 16.01
C VAL A 6 -31.12 -10.35 15.84
N SER A 7 -30.71 -10.94 14.73
CA SER A 7 -29.40 -10.86 14.08
C SER A 7 -28.62 -9.57 14.38
N ALA A 8 -27.53 -9.68 15.12
CA ALA A 8 -26.61 -8.57 15.36
C ALA A 8 -25.81 -8.27 14.08
N THR A 9 -25.97 -7.05 13.55
CA THR A 9 -25.15 -6.51 12.47
C THR A 9 -23.74 -6.14 12.98
N PRO A 10 -22.71 -6.04 12.10
CA PRO A 10 -21.31 -5.85 12.50
C PRO A 10 -21.01 -4.59 13.32
N LYS A 11 -21.91 -3.59 13.35
CA LYS A 11 -21.76 -2.35 14.14
C LYS A 11 -21.98 -2.55 15.64
N ALA A 12 -22.65 -3.64 16.06
CA ALA A 12 -22.93 -3.90 17.47
C ALA A 12 -21.72 -4.51 18.22
N SER A 13 -20.69 -5.02 17.53
CA SER A 13 -19.59 -5.74 18.19
C SER A 13 -18.53 -4.83 18.81
N LEU A 14 -18.14 -3.72 18.15
CA LEU A 14 -17.06 -2.87 18.66
C LEU A 14 -17.48 -2.12 19.94
N ARG A 15 -18.70 -1.61 20.01
CA ARG A 15 -19.20 -0.87 21.18
C ARG A 15 -19.29 -1.78 22.42
N ARG A 16 -19.84 -2.99 22.27
CA ARG A 16 -19.85 -4.00 23.34
C ARG A 16 -18.45 -4.47 23.73
N PHE A 17 -17.54 -4.59 22.76
CA PHE A 17 -16.15 -4.98 23.03
C PHE A 17 -15.41 -3.91 23.85
N LEU A 18 -15.62 -2.63 23.53
CA LEU A 18 -15.04 -1.51 24.26
C LEU A 18 -15.67 -1.29 25.64
N GLU A 19 -16.95 -1.64 25.83
CA GLU A 19 -17.63 -1.58 27.14
C GLU A 19 -17.02 -2.54 28.18
N HIS A 20 -16.33 -3.61 27.76
CA HIS A 20 -15.63 -4.53 28.66
C HIS A 20 -14.14 -4.18 28.88
N LEU A 21 -13.59 -3.22 28.15
CA LEU A 21 -12.21 -2.77 28.27
C LEU A 21 -12.10 -1.63 29.30
N SER A 22 -11.66 -1.96 30.51
CA SER A 22 -11.36 -0.96 31.55
C SER A 22 -9.85 -0.73 31.67
N GLY A 23 -9.45 0.52 31.50
CA GLY A 23 -8.11 1.03 31.77
C GLY A 23 -7.98 1.68 33.16
N ALA A 24 -9.02 1.61 34.01
CA ALA A 24 -9.02 2.24 35.32
C ALA A 24 -7.82 1.78 36.17
N GLY A 25 -7.05 2.74 36.67
CA GLY A 25 -5.84 2.48 37.46
C GLY A 25 -4.58 2.15 36.63
N LYS A 26 -4.68 2.10 35.30
CA LYS A 26 -3.51 1.96 34.41
C LYS A 26 -3.03 3.33 33.91
N ALA A 27 -1.72 3.43 33.69
CA ALA A 27 -1.07 4.58 33.08
C ALA A 27 -0.36 4.18 31.78
N ILE A 28 -0.57 4.98 30.74
CA ILE A 28 -0.01 4.81 29.40
C ILE A 28 0.93 5.99 29.09
N GLY A 29 2.19 5.71 28.76
CA GLY A 29 3.11 6.70 28.22
C GLY A 29 3.11 6.65 26.69
N VAL A 30 3.02 7.80 26.03
CA VAL A 30 3.16 7.92 24.57
C VAL A 30 4.34 8.82 24.23
N LEU A 31 5.25 8.31 23.38
CA LEU A 31 6.36 9.08 22.82
C LEU A 31 6.44 8.96 21.30
N THR A 32 6.96 10.01 20.68
CA THR A 32 7.41 9.99 19.29
C THR A 32 8.93 10.02 19.24
N SER A 33 9.54 9.08 18.53
CA SER A 33 11.01 8.98 18.44
C SER A 33 11.48 8.64 17.04
N GLY A 34 12.62 9.20 16.66
CA GLY A 34 13.26 8.99 15.37
C GLY A 34 13.01 10.17 14.43
N GLY A 35 13.11 9.93 13.13
CA GLY A 35 12.72 10.94 12.16
C GLY A 35 11.20 11.14 12.19
N ASP A 36 10.75 12.38 12.18
CA ASP A 36 9.33 12.71 12.18
C ASP A 36 8.65 12.31 10.85
N ALA A 37 7.35 12.06 10.94
CA ALA A 37 6.50 11.69 9.81
C ALA A 37 5.11 12.32 9.98
N GLN A 38 4.53 12.77 8.87
CA GLN A 38 3.22 13.40 8.88
C GLN A 38 2.15 12.39 9.30
N GLY A 39 1.42 12.68 10.38
CA GLY A 39 0.42 11.78 10.96
C GLY A 39 0.79 11.27 12.35
N MET A 40 2.03 11.49 12.83
CA MET A 40 2.39 11.19 14.23
C MET A 40 1.47 11.91 15.23
N ASN A 41 1.11 13.16 14.98
CA ASN A 41 0.12 13.89 15.80
C ASN A 41 -1.26 13.23 15.81
N ALA A 42 -1.69 12.64 14.69
CA ALA A 42 -2.96 11.93 14.61
C ALA A 42 -2.92 10.62 15.42
N ALA A 43 -1.78 9.92 15.42
CA ALA A 43 -1.53 8.74 16.25
C ALA A 43 -1.54 9.10 17.76
N VAL A 44 -0.76 10.11 18.16
CA VAL A 44 -0.72 10.61 19.55
C VAL A 44 -2.13 11.00 20.01
N ARG A 45 -2.87 11.76 19.19
CA ARG A 45 -4.26 12.12 19.48
C ARG A 45 -5.14 10.90 19.72
N ALA A 46 -5.04 9.89 18.86
CA ALA A 46 -5.85 8.69 18.99
C ALA A 46 -5.52 7.90 20.26
N VAL A 47 -4.24 7.76 20.60
CA VAL A 47 -3.80 7.11 21.84
C VAL A 47 -4.33 7.85 23.08
N VAL A 48 -4.19 9.19 23.13
CA VAL A 48 -4.69 9.99 24.26
C VAL A 48 -6.20 9.89 24.40
N ARG A 49 -6.97 10.15 23.32
CA ARG A 49 -8.44 10.12 23.37
C ARG A 49 -8.95 8.73 23.72
N MET A 50 -8.36 7.68 23.13
CA MET A 50 -8.78 6.31 23.40
C MET A 50 -8.42 5.88 24.82
N GLY A 51 -7.23 6.24 25.31
CA GLY A 51 -6.81 5.97 26.69
C GLY A 51 -7.73 6.63 27.72
N ILE A 52 -8.07 7.90 27.53
CA ILE A 52 -9.03 8.61 28.39
C ILE A 52 -10.43 7.96 28.30
N TYR A 53 -10.88 7.59 27.10
CA TYR A 53 -12.18 6.96 26.88
C TYR A 53 -12.34 5.63 27.65
N VAL A 54 -11.29 4.82 27.72
CA VAL A 54 -11.28 3.56 28.50
C VAL A 54 -10.93 3.77 29.98
N GLY A 55 -10.76 5.03 30.44
CA GLY A 55 -10.49 5.37 31.84
C GLY A 55 -9.03 5.19 32.29
N ALA A 56 -8.08 5.06 31.36
CA ALA A 56 -6.65 5.07 31.66
C ALA A 56 -6.11 6.51 31.73
N LYS A 57 -5.07 6.71 32.55
CA LYS A 57 -4.26 7.95 32.51
C LYS A 57 -3.29 7.88 31.36
N VAL A 58 -3.16 8.94 30.58
CA VAL A 58 -2.19 9.01 29.47
C VAL A 58 -1.18 10.11 29.75
N TYR A 59 0.10 9.84 29.48
CA TYR A 59 1.19 10.79 29.67
C TYR A 59 1.92 11.01 28.34
N PHE A 60 2.14 12.26 27.99
CA PHE A 60 3.13 12.62 26.98
C PHE A 60 4.52 12.40 27.54
N ILE A 61 5.41 11.91 26.68
CA ILE A 61 6.84 11.87 26.92
C ILE A 61 7.47 12.70 25.79
N TYR A 62 7.89 13.91 26.15
CA TYR A 62 8.46 14.86 25.20
C TYR A 62 9.85 14.43 24.71
N GLU A 63 10.23 14.89 23.52
CA GLU A 63 11.56 14.66 22.92
C GLU A 63 11.94 13.16 22.83
N GLY A 64 10.95 12.28 22.67
CA GLY A 64 11.16 10.85 22.49
C GLY A 64 11.87 10.19 23.68
N TYR A 65 12.87 9.36 23.39
CA TYR A 65 13.66 8.70 24.44
C TYR A 65 14.43 9.68 25.32
N GLN A 66 14.75 10.88 24.81
CA GLN A 66 15.52 11.86 25.57
C GLN A 66 14.72 12.36 26.77
N GLY A 67 13.48 12.81 26.56
CA GLY A 67 12.64 13.25 27.68
C GLY A 67 12.23 12.11 28.61
N MET A 68 12.22 10.86 28.13
CA MET A 68 12.04 9.70 29.02
C MET A 68 13.23 9.52 29.97
N VAL A 69 14.46 9.70 29.49
CA VAL A 69 15.68 9.65 30.31
C VAL A 69 15.76 10.85 31.25
N ASP A 70 15.45 12.04 30.77
CA ASP A 70 15.53 13.28 31.54
C ASP A 70 14.45 13.34 32.64
N GLY A 71 13.27 12.76 32.38
CA GLY A 71 12.17 12.70 33.33
C GLY A 71 11.61 14.08 33.67
N GLY A 72 11.15 14.25 34.91
CA GLY A 72 10.67 15.54 35.41
C GLY A 72 9.54 16.11 34.56
N SER A 73 9.68 17.36 34.09
CA SER A 73 8.69 18.07 33.27
C SER A 73 8.53 17.54 31.85
N ASN A 74 9.40 16.62 31.40
CA ASN A 74 9.28 16.01 30.08
C ASN A 74 8.24 14.89 30.04
N ILE A 75 7.74 14.45 31.21
CA ILE A 75 6.61 13.53 31.29
C ILE A 75 5.41 14.33 31.83
N VAL A 76 4.33 14.44 31.07
CA VAL A 76 3.19 15.30 31.43
C VAL A 76 1.89 14.54 31.21
N GLU A 77 0.99 14.57 32.19
CA GLU A 77 -0.34 13.96 32.04
C GLU A 77 -1.13 14.71 30.95
N ALA A 78 -1.68 13.97 30.01
CA ALA A 78 -2.46 14.49 28.90
C ALA A 78 -3.94 14.54 29.27
N ASP A 79 -4.59 15.65 28.99
CA ASP A 79 -6.05 15.78 29.06
C ASP A 79 -6.69 15.68 27.66
N TRP A 80 -8.02 15.77 27.61
CA TRP A 80 -8.77 15.69 26.37
C TRP A 80 -8.42 16.87 25.44
N GLU A 81 -8.25 18.05 25.99
CA GLU A 81 -8.00 19.31 25.30
C GLU A 81 -6.60 19.38 24.67
N SER A 82 -5.59 18.79 25.31
CA SER A 82 -4.16 18.82 24.95
C SER A 82 -3.84 18.26 23.57
N VAL A 83 -4.71 17.38 23.06
CA VAL A 83 -4.64 16.81 21.70
C VAL A 83 -5.72 17.35 20.75
N SER A 84 -6.30 18.51 21.07
CA SER A 84 -7.19 19.23 20.16
C SER A 84 -6.38 19.99 19.12
N SER A 85 -6.92 20.14 17.91
CA SER A 85 -6.29 20.89 16.83
C SER A 85 -4.91 20.38 16.35
N ILE A 86 -4.49 19.17 16.73
CA ILE A 86 -3.21 18.59 16.26
C ILE A 86 -3.37 17.64 15.07
N LEU A 87 -4.59 17.21 14.72
CA LEU A 87 -4.86 16.21 13.69
C LEU A 87 -4.31 16.59 12.31
N GLN A 88 -4.38 17.88 11.96
CA GLN A 88 -3.99 18.44 10.68
C GLN A 88 -2.55 18.95 10.62
N VAL A 89 -1.79 18.83 11.72
CA VAL A 89 -0.45 19.39 11.86
C VAL A 89 0.61 18.33 11.53
N GLY A 90 1.61 18.71 10.72
CA GLY A 90 2.76 17.87 10.40
C GLY A 90 3.71 17.67 11.58
N GLY A 91 4.69 16.78 11.41
CA GLY A 91 5.67 16.47 12.46
C GLY A 91 5.03 15.89 13.73
N THR A 92 5.59 16.26 14.88
CA THR A 92 5.11 15.86 16.21
C THR A 92 5.09 17.03 17.20
N ILE A 93 3.95 17.25 17.87
CA ILE A 93 3.76 18.29 18.89
C ILE A 93 4.47 17.98 20.22
N ILE A 94 4.87 16.72 20.42
CA ILE A 94 5.61 16.30 21.61
C ILE A 94 7.12 16.17 21.33
N GLY A 95 7.58 16.60 20.15
CA GLY A 95 8.99 16.56 19.79
C GLY A 95 9.52 15.15 19.53
N SER A 96 10.72 15.10 18.95
CA SER A 96 11.43 13.85 18.71
C SER A 96 12.92 14.13 18.70
N ALA A 97 13.65 13.52 19.64
CA ALA A 97 15.09 13.66 19.74
C ALA A 97 15.81 12.30 19.61
N ARG A 98 16.96 12.32 18.94
CA ARG A 98 17.89 11.18 18.97
C ARG A 98 18.53 11.12 20.35
N CYS A 99 18.27 10.05 21.10
CA CYS A 99 18.83 9.88 22.44
C CYS A 99 20.04 8.94 22.42
N LYS A 100 21.25 9.47 22.63
CA LYS A 100 22.45 8.63 22.81
C LYS A 100 22.45 7.93 24.16
N ALA A 101 21.97 8.60 25.21
CA ALA A 101 21.92 8.05 26.57
C ALA A 101 21.09 6.76 26.64
N PHE A 102 19.98 6.67 25.90
CA PHE A 102 19.14 5.46 25.90
C PHE A 102 19.81 4.23 25.28
N ARG A 103 20.92 4.41 24.54
CA ARG A 103 21.73 3.27 24.07
C ARG A 103 22.55 2.63 25.19
N THR A 104 22.80 3.33 26.29
CA THR A 104 23.50 2.79 27.45
C THR A 104 22.50 2.27 28.48
N ARG A 105 22.93 1.28 29.27
CA ARG A 105 22.11 0.71 30.35
C ARG A 105 21.78 1.74 31.43
N GLU A 106 22.70 2.68 31.71
CA GLU A 106 22.50 3.77 32.66
C GLU A 106 21.38 4.73 32.25
N GLY A 107 21.30 5.09 30.96
CA GLY A 107 20.20 5.89 30.44
C GLY A 107 18.87 5.14 30.52
N ARG A 108 18.86 3.84 30.19
CA ARG A 108 17.66 2.99 30.34
C ARG A 108 17.23 2.86 31.80
N LEU A 109 18.17 2.75 32.74
CA LEU A 109 17.90 2.72 34.17
C LEU A 109 17.25 4.02 34.66
N SER A 110 17.74 5.16 34.18
CA SER A 110 17.15 6.47 34.47
C SER A 110 15.73 6.60 33.90
N ALA A 111 15.51 6.15 32.66
CA ALA A 111 14.20 6.10 32.03
C ALA A 111 13.20 5.22 32.80
N ALA A 112 13.62 4.01 33.20
CA ALA A 112 12.78 3.10 34.00
C ALA A 112 12.39 3.72 35.34
N CYS A 113 13.33 4.41 35.99
CA CYS A 113 13.05 5.15 37.24
C CYS A 113 11.94 6.19 37.04
N ASN A 114 12.03 7.01 36.00
CA ASN A 114 11.07 8.08 35.73
C ASN A 114 9.67 7.54 35.39
N LEU A 115 9.59 6.41 34.67
CA LEU A 115 8.32 5.76 34.36
C LEU A 115 7.65 5.20 35.63
N VAL A 116 8.40 4.49 36.47
CA VAL A 116 7.88 3.90 37.71
C VAL A 116 7.43 4.95 38.72
N GLN A 117 8.16 6.07 38.84
CA GLN A 117 7.75 7.21 39.68
C GLN A 117 6.35 7.75 39.35
N ARG A 118 5.89 7.55 38.11
CA ARG A 118 4.56 7.96 37.62
C ARG A 118 3.60 6.78 37.42
N GLY A 119 4.01 5.58 37.81
CA GLY A 119 3.24 4.34 37.66
C GLY A 119 3.02 3.91 36.21
N ILE A 120 3.84 4.37 35.26
CA ILE A 120 3.70 4.07 33.84
C ILE A 120 4.35 2.72 33.53
N THR A 121 3.52 1.73 33.17
CA THR A 121 3.96 0.39 32.73
C THR A 121 3.45 0.00 31.34
N ASN A 122 2.71 0.90 30.69
CA ASN A 122 2.22 0.70 29.33
C ASN A 122 2.85 1.77 28.45
N LEU A 123 3.61 1.38 27.44
CA LEU A 123 4.36 2.29 26.59
C LEU A 123 3.92 2.14 25.13
N CYS A 124 3.43 3.24 24.56
CA CYS A 124 3.16 3.36 23.14
C CYS A 124 4.31 4.14 22.48
N VAL A 125 5.06 3.47 21.60
CA VAL A 125 6.20 4.06 20.89
C VAL A 125 5.83 4.28 19.44
N ILE A 126 5.79 5.54 19.01
CA ILE A 126 5.53 5.93 17.62
C ILE A 126 6.87 6.31 16.98
N GLY A 127 7.33 5.56 15.98
CA GLY A 127 8.62 5.84 15.36
C GLY A 127 9.01 4.86 14.25
N GLY A 128 10.23 5.00 13.75
CA GLY A 128 10.80 4.07 12.76
C GLY A 128 11.46 2.84 13.40
N ASP A 129 12.09 2.03 12.56
CA ASP A 129 12.76 0.76 12.93
C ASP A 129 13.68 0.87 14.15
N GLY A 130 14.60 1.86 14.15
CA GLY A 130 15.54 2.05 15.26
C GLY A 130 14.87 2.40 16.59
N SER A 131 13.74 3.11 16.57
CA SER A 131 12.98 3.42 17.79
C SER A 131 12.31 2.15 18.32
N LEU A 132 11.67 1.38 17.45
CA LEU A 132 10.98 0.15 17.83
C LEU A 132 11.96 -0.94 18.32
N THR A 133 13.14 -1.03 17.72
CA THR A 133 14.25 -1.88 18.21
C THR A 133 14.66 -1.50 19.63
N GLY A 134 14.83 -0.19 19.90
CA GLY A 134 15.13 0.32 21.25
C GLY A 134 14.04 0.03 22.26
N ALA A 135 12.76 0.09 21.86
CA ALA A 135 11.63 -0.26 22.69
C ALA A 135 11.63 -1.75 23.07
N ASN A 136 12.01 -2.63 22.15
CA ASN A 136 12.10 -4.06 22.45
C ASN A 136 13.21 -4.37 23.47
N ILE A 137 14.43 -3.85 23.25
CA ILE A 137 15.56 -4.03 24.18
C ILE A 137 15.19 -3.53 25.57
N PHE A 138 14.50 -2.39 25.65
CA PHE A 138 14.08 -1.82 26.93
C PHE A 138 13.10 -2.72 27.69
N ARG A 139 12.18 -3.38 26.98
CA ARG A 139 11.25 -4.36 27.57
C ARG A 139 11.98 -5.61 28.07
N GLU A 140 12.93 -6.13 27.29
CA GLU A 140 13.70 -7.32 27.67
C GLU A 140 14.57 -7.06 28.91
N GLU A 141 15.17 -5.87 29.01
CA GLU A 141 15.99 -5.49 30.16
C GLU A 141 15.17 -5.03 31.38
N TRP A 142 13.86 -4.83 31.24
CA TRP A 142 13.01 -4.15 32.23
C TRP A 142 13.16 -4.71 33.66
N SER A 143 13.00 -6.01 33.84
CA SER A 143 13.10 -6.64 35.17
C SER A 143 14.47 -6.43 35.82
N GLY A 144 15.54 -6.55 35.03
CA GLY A 144 16.91 -6.33 35.51
C GLY A 144 17.19 -4.88 35.88
N LEU A 145 16.54 -3.92 35.21
CA LEU A 145 16.63 -2.50 35.55
C LEU A 145 15.91 -2.20 36.88
N LEU A 146 14.74 -2.80 37.11
CA LEU A 146 14.00 -2.62 38.36
C LEU A 146 14.73 -3.20 39.57
N GLU A 147 15.34 -4.39 39.44
CA GLU A 147 16.16 -4.99 40.49
C GLU A 147 17.38 -4.13 40.84
N GLU A 148 17.98 -3.48 39.85
CA GLU A 148 19.10 -2.56 40.04
C GLU A 148 18.65 -1.25 40.73
N LEU A 149 17.49 -0.72 40.35
CA LEU A 149 16.90 0.46 40.99
C LEU A 149 16.54 0.22 42.46
N ALA A 150 16.02 -0.97 42.78
CA ALA A 150 15.74 -1.37 44.16
C ALA A 150 17.01 -1.57 45.00
N ARG A 151 18.07 -2.15 44.41
CA ARG A 151 19.38 -2.27 45.08
C ARG A 151 20.01 -0.90 45.36
N ASN A 152 19.85 0.04 44.45
CA ASN A 152 20.35 1.41 44.60
C ASN A 152 19.46 2.29 45.50
N GLY A 153 18.39 1.73 46.08
CA GLY A 153 17.48 2.46 46.98
C GLY A 153 16.67 3.57 46.31
N LYS A 154 16.57 3.58 44.97
CA LYS A 154 15.80 4.57 44.22
C LYS A 154 14.31 4.25 44.16
N ILE A 155 13.94 2.99 44.34
CA ILE A 155 12.57 2.46 44.24
C ILE A 155 12.37 1.40 45.34
N ASP A 156 11.18 1.37 45.93
CA ASP A 156 10.80 0.37 46.93
C ASP A 156 10.56 -1.01 46.31
N LYS A 157 10.77 -2.08 47.09
CA LYS A 157 10.53 -3.46 46.63
C LYS A 157 9.06 -3.70 46.21
N GLU A 158 8.11 -3.05 46.88
CA GLU A 158 6.68 -3.13 46.52
C GLU A 158 6.38 -2.52 45.14
N ALA A 159 7.10 -1.45 44.77
CA ALA A 159 6.97 -0.83 43.46
C ALA A 159 7.58 -1.70 42.36
N VAL A 160 8.61 -2.50 42.66
CA VAL A 160 9.14 -3.51 41.72
C VAL A 160 8.09 -4.57 41.42
N GLU A 161 7.40 -5.10 42.43
CA GLU A 161 6.36 -6.12 42.23
C GLU A 161 5.16 -5.55 41.47
N LYS A 162 4.70 -4.35 41.82
CA LYS A 162 3.56 -3.70 41.15
C LYS A 162 3.83 -3.35 39.69
N HIS A 163 5.09 -3.05 39.35
CA HIS A 163 5.51 -2.60 38.02
C HIS A 163 6.42 -3.61 37.30
N ALA A 164 6.37 -4.89 37.68
CA ALA A 164 7.27 -5.94 37.18
C ALA A 164 7.22 -6.15 35.67
N HIS A 165 6.11 -5.80 35.01
CA HIS A 165 5.89 -6.01 33.59
C HIS A 165 5.71 -4.71 32.83
N LEU A 166 6.49 -4.54 31.77
CA LEU A 166 6.36 -3.45 30.81
C LEU A 166 5.63 -3.93 29.56
N ASN A 167 4.45 -3.37 29.32
CA ASN A 167 3.69 -3.59 28.10
C ASN A 167 4.16 -2.58 27.05
N VAL A 168 4.63 -3.06 25.90
CA VAL A 168 5.12 -2.21 24.80
C VAL A 168 4.31 -2.48 23.55
N VAL A 169 3.79 -1.40 22.96
CA VAL A 169 3.17 -1.42 21.64
C VAL A 169 3.84 -0.39 20.75
N GLY A 170 4.25 -0.85 19.56
CA GLY A 170 4.87 -0.03 18.53
C GLY A 170 3.87 0.43 17.48
N MET A 171 4.05 1.64 16.96
CA MET A 171 3.43 2.12 15.74
C MET A 171 4.49 2.67 14.81
N VAL A 172 4.43 2.29 13.53
CA VAL A 172 5.46 2.69 12.57
C VAL A 172 5.15 4.07 11.99
N GLY A 173 5.90 5.07 12.46
CA GLY A 173 5.93 6.43 11.93
C GLY A 173 7.20 6.64 11.11
N SER A 174 7.11 6.48 9.80
CA SER A 174 8.22 6.57 8.85
C SER A 174 7.68 6.91 7.47
N ILE A 175 8.35 7.81 6.74
CA ILE A 175 8.01 8.15 5.35
C ILE A 175 8.58 7.14 4.34
N ASP A 176 9.52 6.31 4.78
CA ASP A 176 10.35 5.47 3.91
C ASP A 176 9.64 4.15 3.56
N ASN A 177 8.56 3.79 4.28
CA ASN A 177 7.89 2.48 4.24
C ASN A 177 8.88 1.31 4.37
N ASP A 178 9.82 1.46 5.31
CA ASP A 178 11.00 0.61 5.49
C ASP A 178 10.77 -0.58 6.43
N PHE A 179 9.64 -0.61 7.15
CA PHE A 179 9.35 -1.63 8.16
C PHE A 179 8.61 -2.84 7.57
N CYS A 180 9.20 -4.03 7.68
CA CYS A 180 8.57 -5.26 7.21
C CYS A 180 7.38 -5.67 8.09
N GLY A 181 6.35 -6.25 7.45
CA GLY A 181 5.12 -6.68 8.13
C GLY A 181 3.99 -5.63 8.11
N THR A 182 4.22 -4.44 7.56
CA THR A 182 3.14 -3.49 7.30
C THR A 182 3.01 -3.14 5.84
N ASP A 183 1.77 -3.03 5.35
CA ASP A 183 1.52 -2.63 3.96
C ASP A 183 1.89 -1.15 3.75
N MET A 184 1.68 -0.33 4.79
CA MET A 184 1.89 1.13 4.78
C MET A 184 2.28 1.65 6.16
N THR A 185 3.34 2.44 6.22
CA THR A 185 3.74 3.21 7.41
C THR A 185 3.09 4.60 7.44
N ILE A 186 2.92 5.17 8.65
CA ILE A 186 2.39 6.53 8.82
C ILE A 186 3.39 7.54 8.25
N GLY A 187 2.94 8.33 7.27
CA GLY A 187 3.65 9.44 6.66
C GLY A 187 4.10 9.18 5.23
N THR A 188 4.09 7.93 4.76
CA THR A 188 4.52 7.59 3.40
C THR A 188 3.63 8.25 2.34
N ASP A 189 2.31 8.23 2.52
CA ASP A 189 1.38 8.85 1.57
C ASP A 189 1.53 10.38 1.57
N SER A 190 1.71 10.99 2.74
CA SER A 190 1.96 12.43 2.86
C SER A 190 3.26 12.86 2.20
N ALA A 191 4.35 12.11 2.40
CA ALA A 191 5.62 12.35 1.74
C ALA A 191 5.51 12.20 0.22
N LEU A 192 4.79 11.17 -0.25
CA LEU A 192 4.49 11.00 -1.66
C LEU A 192 3.73 12.20 -2.24
N HIS A 193 2.74 12.76 -1.52
CA HIS A 193 2.07 13.99 -1.95
C HIS A 193 3.07 15.15 -2.12
N ARG A 194 4.01 15.33 -1.20
CA ARG A 194 5.05 16.37 -1.31
C ARG A 194 5.91 16.17 -2.55
N ILE A 195 6.31 14.92 -2.83
CA ILE A 195 7.13 14.60 -4.01
C ILE A 195 6.38 14.90 -5.29
N ILE A 196 5.13 14.44 -5.41
CA ILE A 196 4.33 14.64 -6.62
C ILE A 196 4.01 16.10 -6.85
N GLU A 197 3.72 16.89 -5.80
CA GLU A 197 3.54 18.34 -5.95
C GLU A 197 4.78 19.04 -6.53
N VAL A 198 5.98 18.65 -6.07
CA VAL A 198 7.23 19.18 -6.61
C VAL A 198 7.45 18.72 -8.06
N VAL A 199 7.21 17.45 -8.35
CA VAL A 199 7.34 16.90 -9.70
C VAL A 199 6.42 17.62 -10.66
N ASP A 200 5.14 17.78 -10.31
CA ASP A 200 4.13 18.44 -11.15
C ASP A 200 4.46 19.92 -11.36
N ALA A 201 4.96 20.61 -10.32
CA ALA A 201 5.43 21.98 -10.44
C ALA A 201 6.62 22.08 -11.43
N ILE A 202 7.58 21.15 -11.35
CA ILE A 202 8.75 21.09 -12.24
C ILE A 202 8.37 20.72 -13.68
N MET A 203 7.35 19.88 -13.88
CA MET A 203 6.94 19.43 -15.22
C MET A 203 6.61 20.61 -16.15
N THR A 204 5.98 21.66 -15.64
CA THR A 204 5.59 22.84 -16.45
C THR A 204 6.81 23.59 -17.02
N THR A 205 7.85 23.81 -16.21
CA THR A 205 9.10 24.44 -16.65
C THR A 205 9.94 23.52 -17.53
N ALA A 206 9.92 22.21 -17.23
CA ALA A 206 10.61 21.20 -18.03
C ALA A 206 10.07 21.11 -19.47
N GLN A 207 8.74 21.19 -19.64
CA GLN A 207 8.10 21.20 -20.96
C GLN A 207 8.47 22.43 -21.79
N SER A 208 8.61 23.58 -21.14
CA SER A 208 8.92 24.85 -21.80
C SER A 208 10.31 24.83 -22.42
N HIS A 209 11.31 24.40 -21.65
CA HIS A 209 12.72 24.40 -22.06
C HIS A 209 13.25 23.06 -22.56
N GLN A 210 12.39 22.06 -22.68
CA GLN A 210 12.76 20.78 -23.24
C GLN A 210 13.85 20.01 -22.43
N ARG A 211 13.79 20.14 -21.09
CA ARG A 211 14.84 19.72 -20.13
C ARG A 211 14.66 18.30 -19.59
N THR A 212 15.76 17.74 -19.12
CA THR A 212 15.78 16.53 -18.29
C THR A 212 15.94 16.93 -16.83
N PHE A 213 15.12 16.35 -15.94
CA PHE A 213 15.23 16.54 -14.50
C PHE A 213 15.58 15.23 -13.81
N VAL A 214 16.58 15.30 -12.94
CA VAL A 214 16.97 14.24 -12.01
C VAL A 214 16.52 14.66 -10.62
N LEU A 215 15.60 13.92 -10.03
CA LEU A 215 14.98 14.23 -8.75
C LEU A 215 15.43 13.22 -7.70
N GLU A 216 16.11 13.71 -6.67
CA GLU A 216 16.56 12.88 -5.55
C GLU A 216 15.51 12.89 -4.44
N VAL A 217 15.04 11.69 -4.07
CA VAL A 217 13.99 11.47 -3.07
C VAL A 217 14.52 10.67 -1.88
N MET A 218 13.90 10.92 -0.72
CA MET A 218 14.23 10.22 0.51
C MET A 218 13.91 8.73 0.42
N GLY A 219 14.53 7.97 1.30
CA GLY A 219 14.32 6.53 1.39
C GLY A 219 15.43 5.81 2.14
N ARG A 220 16.59 6.46 2.36
CA ARG A 220 17.81 5.88 2.96
C ARG A 220 18.23 4.54 2.34
N HIS A 221 17.67 3.42 2.78
CA HIS A 221 17.94 2.07 2.27
C HIS A 221 16.67 1.38 1.70
N CYS A 222 15.58 2.13 1.55
CA CYS A 222 14.32 1.69 0.99
C CYS A 222 14.00 2.50 -0.28
N GLY A 223 13.70 1.79 -1.38
CA GLY A 223 13.34 2.39 -2.66
C GLY A 223 11.83 2.62 -2.83
N TYR A 224 11.00 2.33 -1.83
CA TYR A 224 9.54 2.37 -1.95
C TYR A 224 9.06 3.75 -2.41
N LEU A 225 9.53 4.80 -1.75
CA LEU A 225 9.12 6.17 -2.04
C LEU A 225 9.52 6.59 -3.47
N ALA A 226 10.72 6.22 -3.93
CA ALA A 226 11.18 6.45 -5.29
C ALA A 226 10.36 5.67 -6.33
N LEU A 227 10.08 4.39 -6.06
CA LEU A 227 9.31 3.53 -6.95
C LEU A 227 7.87 4.02 -7.13
N VAL A 228 7.18 4.32 -6.03
CA VAL A 228 5.80 4.79 -6.08
C VAL A 228 5.73 6.19 -6.70
N SER A 229 6.69 7.07 -6.40
CA SER A 229 6.80 8.38 -7.05
C SER A 229 6.97 8.24 -8.56
N ALA A 230 7.86 7.34 -9.00
CA ALA A 230 8.10 7.06 -10.41
C ALA A 230 6.85 6.52 -11.12
N LEU A 231 6.09 5.66 -10.45
CA LEU A 231 4.83 5.14 -10.98
C LEU A 231 3.76 6.24 -11.08
N ALA A 232 3.64 7.08 -10.05
CA ALA A 232 2.63 8.14 -9.94
C ALA A 232 2.86 9.31 -10.91
N CYS A 233 4.11 9.69 -11.20
CA CYS A 233 4.38 10.71 -12.22
C CYS A 233 4.63 10.14 -13.63
N GLY A 234 4.77 8.81 -13.76
CA GLY A 234 5.14 8.17 -15.01
C GLY A 234 6.57 8.52 -15.45
N ALA A 235 7.52 8.43 -14.51
CA ALA A 235 8.93 8.71 -14.74
C ALA A 235 9.52 7.82 -15.85
N ASP A 236 10.58 8.34 -16.49
CA ASP A 236 11.28 7.65 -17.57
C ASP A 236 12.27 6.63 -17.04
N TRP A 237 12.90 6.93 -15.90
CA TRP A 237 13.79 6.01 -15.21
C TRP A 237 13.65 6.16 -13.69
N VAL A 238 13.92 5.08 -12.96
CA VAL A 238 13.96 5.06 -11.51
C VAL A 238 15.18 4.27 -11.05
N PHE A 239 15.85 4.76 -10.01
CA PHE A 239 16.93 4.05 -9.34
C PHE A 239 16.51 3.73 -7.91
N ILE A 240 16.47 2.45 -7.57
CA ILE A 240 16.12 1.93 -6.25
C ILE A 240 17.19 0.93 -5.78
N PRO A 241 17.51 0.88 -4.48
CA PRO A 241 18.50 -0.04 -3.95
C PRO A 241 18.10 -1.51 -4.06
N GLU A 242 16.81 -1.84 -3.96
CA GLU A 242 16.35 -3.23 -3.96
C GLU A 242 16.39 -3.88 -5.36
N SER A 243 16.38 -3.08 -6.42
CA SER A 243 16.53 -3.55 -7.80
C SER A 243 17.51 -2.65 -8.54
N PRO A 244 18.82 -2.82 -8.30
CA PRO A 244 19.85 -2.08 -9.01
C PRO A 244 19.74 -2.24 -10.52
N PRO A 245 20.23 -1.26 -11.29
CA PRO A 245 20.27 -1.37 -12.74
C PRO A 245 21.30 -2.42 -13.19
N GLU A 246 20.98 -3.13 -14.28
CA GLU A 246 21.88 -4.11 -14.90
C GLU A 246 23.13 -3.44 -15.51
N GLU A 247 24.18 -4.21 -15.78
CA GLU A 247 25.36 -3.68 -16.47
C GLU A 247 24.96 -3.12 -17.86
N GLY A 248 25.56 -1.99 -18.26
CA GLY A 248 25.18 -1.29 -19.49
C GLY A 248 23.89 -0.47 -19.39
N TRP A 249 23.37 -0.24 -18.19
CA TRP A 249 22.20 0.62 -17.99
C TRP A 249 22.39 2.05 -18.51
N GLN A 250 23.62 2.57 -18.55
CA GLN A 250 23.91 3.91 -19.02
C GLN A 250 23.49 4.08 -20.48
N GLU A 251 23.85 3.12 -21.33
CA GLU A 251 23.49 3.11 -22.75
C GLU A 251 22.00 2.89 -22.94
N THR A 252 21.42 1.93 -22.19
CA THR A 252 19.98 1.62 -22.24
C THR A 252 19.13 2.83 -21.83
N MET A 253 19.54 3.54 -20.78
CA MET A 253 18.89 4.76 -20.33
C MET A 253 19.02 5.86 -21.40
N CYS A 254 20.22 6.08 -21.95
CA CYS A 254 20.43 7.11 -22.97
C CYS A 254 19.60 6.83 -24.25
N ALA A 255 19.53 5.57 -24.68
CA ALA A 255 18.70 5.14 -25.81
C ALA A 255 17.21 5.40 -25.56
N LYS A 256 16.72 5.17 -24.33
CA LYS A 256 15.34 5.46 -23.96
C LYS A 256 15.04 6.96 -23.98
N LEU A 257 15.94 7.78 -23.43
CA LEU A 257 15.77 9.23 -23.39
C LEU A 257 15.81 9.85 -24.80
N SER A 258 16.65 9.32 -25.69
CA SER A 258 16.70 9.75 -27.09
C SER A 258 15.47 9.30 -27.86
N GLU A 259 14.96 8.09 -27.64
CA GLU A 259 13.71 7.61 -28.22
C GLU A 259 12.51 8.47 -27.77
N ASN A 260 12.45 8.83 -26.49
CA ASN A 260 11.45 9.75 -25.96
C ASN A 260 11.46 11.09 -26.71
N ARG A 261 12.65 11.63 -26.98
CA ARG A 261 12.79 12.89 -27.73
C ARG A 261 12.38 12.73 -29.18
N ALA A 262 12.70 11.60 -29.82
CA ALA A 262 12.25 11.27 -31.18
C ALA A 262 10.72 11.17 -31.26
N ARG A 263 10.08 10.66 -30.20
CA ARG A 263 8.62 10.64 -30.02
C ARG A 263 8.03 12.00 -29.64
N LYS A 264 8.80 13.09 -29.76
CA LYS A 264 8.43 14.48 -29.42
C LYS A 264 8.05 14.69 -27.95
N LYS A 265 8.46 13.79 -27.04
CA LYS A 265 8.35 14.05 -25.60
C LYS A 265 9.28 15.21 -25.26
N ARG A 266 8.70 16.27 -24.69
CA ARG A 266 9.43 17.51 -24.43
C ARG A 266 10.30 17.43 -23.18
N LEU A 267 9.95 16.59 -22.20
CA LEU A 267 10.67 16.49 -20.94
C LEU A 267 11.07 15.04 -20.64
N ASN A 268 12.09 14.87 -19.80
CA ASN A 268 12.37 13.58 -19.17
C ASN A 268 12.49 13.75 -17.65
N ILE A 269 11.95 12.79 -16.89
CA ILE A 269 12.04 12.75 -15.43
C ILE A 269 12.70 11.45 -15.01
N ILE A 270 13.75 11.58 -14.20
CA ILE A 270 14.49 10.48 -13.58
C ILE A 270 14.34 10.63 -12.07
N ILE A 271 13.85 9.58 -11.40
CA ILE A 271 13.74 9.55 -9.93
C ILE A 271 14.88 8.72 -9.36
N VAL A 272 15.58 9.26 -8.36
CA VAL A 272 16.73 8.62 -7.73
C VAL A 272 16.48 8.54 -6.23
N ALA A 273 16.47 7.33 -5.67
CA ALA A 273 16.46 7.17 -4.21
C ALA A 273 17.82 7.61 -3.63
N GLU A 274 17.84 8.22 -2.44
CA GLU A 274 19.08 8.51 -1.69
C GLU A 274 20.03 7.30 -1.59
N GLY A 275 19.46 6.11 -1.43
CA GLY A 275 20.19 4.85 -1.32
C GLY A 275 20.48 4.15 -2.65
N ALA A 276 20.33 4.81 -3.79
CA ALA A 276 20.53 4.17 -5.09
C ALA A 276 21.95 3.59 -5.23
N ILE A 277 22.01 2.32 -5.65
CA ILE A 277 23.26 1.56 -5.82
C ILE A 277 23.25 0.79 -7.14
N ASP A 278 24.45 0.43 -7.61
CA ASP A 278 24.64 -0.52 -8.71
C ASP A 278 24.73 -1.99 -8.22
N ASN A 279 24.88 -2.94 -9.15
CA ASN A 279 25.04 -4.37 -8.83
C ASN A 279 26.27 -4.70 -7.95
N GLN A 280 27.21 -3.76 -7.79
CA GLN A 280 28.44 -3.89 -7.01
C GLN A 280 28.32 -3.17 -5.66
N ASN A 281 27.14 -2.69 -5.29
CA ASN A 281 26.85 -1.86 -4.11
C ASN A 281 27.56 -0.49 -4.13
N LYS A 282 27.94 0.01 -5.31
CA LYS A 282 28.49 1.37 -5.43
C LYS A 282 27.35 2.38 -5.54
N PRO A 283 27.38 3.48 -4.78
CA PRO A 283 26.35 4.51 -4.85
C PRO A 283 26.24 5.13 -6.24
N ILE A 284 25.02 5.23 -6.75
CA ILE A 284 24.68 5.96 -7.98
C ILE A 284 24.14 7.32 -7.57
N THR A 285 24.89 8.39 -7.87
CA THR A 285 24.50 9.75 -7.44
C THR A 285 23.72 10.49 -8.52
N SER A 286 22.88 11.43 -8.10
CA SER A 286 22.11 12.29 -9.00
C SER A 286 23.00 13.12 -9.93
N GLU A 287 24.15 13.59 -9.45
CA GLU A 287 25.13 14.33 -10.25
C GLU A 287 25.83 13.43 -11.29
N GLN A 288 26.16 12.17 -10.96
CA GLN A 288 26.68 11.22 -11.96
C GLN A 288 25.70 10.99 -13.11
N ILE A 289 24.40 10.89 -12.81
CA ILE A 289 23.36 10.73 -13.83
C ILE A 289 23.27 11.98 -14.71
N LYS A 290 23.36 13.17 -14.11
CA LYS A 290 23.38 14.44 -14.84
C LYS A 290 24.59 14.54 -15.77
N GLU A 291 25.79 14.26 -15.29
CA GLU A 291 27.01 14.26 -16.10
C GLU A 291 26.91 13.28 -17.27
N LEU A 292 26.37 12.09 -17.02
CA LEU A 292 26.14 11.07 -18.06
C LEU A 292 25.21 11.58 -19.16
N VAL A 293 24.05 12.13 -18.80
CA VAL A 293 23.06 12.66 -19.76
C VAL A 293 23.63 13.84 -20.55
N VAL A 294 24.35 14.75 -19.89
CA VAL A 294 24.98 15.90 -20.55
C VAL A 294 26.05 15.45 -21.53
N LYS A 295 26.93 14.51 -21.13
CA LYS A 295 28.05 14.04 -21.96
C LYS A 295 27.60 13.23 -23.17
N GLN A 296 26.62 12.34 -22.99
CA GLN A 296 26.20 11.40 -24.05
C GLN A 296 25.12 11.98 -24.97
N LEU A 297 24.17 12.74 -24.43
CA LEU A 297 23.00 13.23 -25.17
C LEU A 297 23.01 14.74 -25.42
N GLY A 298 23.83 15.51 -24.69
CA GLY A 298 23.86 16.96 -24.80
C GLY A 298 22.59 17.67 -24.33
N TYR A 299 21.75 17.00 -23.51
CA TYR A 299 20.49 17.58 -23.02
C TYR A 299 20.73 18.50 -21.81
N ASP A 300 20.05 19.66 -21.77
CA ASP A 300 20.04 20.55 -20.59
C ASP A 300 19.40 19.80 -19.41
N THR A 301 20.23 19.42 -18.45
CA THR A 301 19.88 18.53 -17.35
C THR A 301 20.08 19.22 -16.01
N ARG A 302 19.06 19.13 -15.15
CA ARG A 302 19.05 19.74 -13.81
C ARG A 302 18.83 18.69 -12.75
N VAL A 303 19.51 18.85 -11.63
CA VAL A 303 19.32 18.02 -10.43
C VAL A 303 18.52 18.83 -9.42
N THR A 304 17.58 18.19 -8.74
CA THR A 304 16.86 18.77 -7.61
C THR A 304 16.78 17.76 -6.50
N ILE A 305 17.40 18.10 -5.37
CA ILE A 305 17.35 17.30 -4.15
C ILE A 305 16.21 17.84 -3.30
N LEU A 306 15.12 17.07 -3.16
CA LEU A 306 13.93 17.53 -2.45
C LEU A 306 14.19 17.72 -0.95
N GLY A 307 15.04 16.87 -0.38
CA GLY A 307 15.41 16.91 1.04
C GLY A 307 14.20 16.86 1.97
N HIS A 308 14.23 17.66 3.03
CA HIS A 308 13.28 17.60 4.15
C HIS A 308 11.87 18.13 3.83
N VAL A 309 11.64 18.70 2.64
CA VAL A 309 10.27 19.04 2.19
C VAL A 309 9.36 17.80 2.25
N GLN A 310 9.93 16.62 2.05
CA GLN A 310 9.25 15.32 2.09
C GLN A 310 8.73 14.93 3.49
N ARG A 311 9.31 15.48 4.57
CA ARG A 311 8.86 15.27 5.96
C ARG A 311 7.89 16.37 6.44
N GLY A 312 7.91 17.52 5.78
CA GLY A 312 7.09 18.68 6.12
C GLY A 312 5.67 18.64 5.52
N GLY A 313 4.92 19.70 5.78
CA GLY A 313 3.54 19.85 5.29
C GLY A 313 2.49 19.16 6.18
N THR A 314 1.23 19.23 5.75
CA THR A 314 0.12 18.64 6.51
C THR A 314 -0.06 17.16 6.20
N PRO A 315 -0.47 16.31 7.16
CA PRO A 315 -0.77 14.92 6.90
C PRO A 315 -1.92 14.77 5.89
N SER A 316 -1.79 13.82 4.97
CA SER A 316 -2.82 13.46 4.01
C SER A 316 -4.05 12.85 4.70
N ALA A 317 -5.17 12.77 3.99
CA ALA A 317 -6.36 12.10 4.54
C ALA A 317 -6.08 10.63 4.88
N PHE A 318 -5.28 9.94 4.06
CA PHE A 318 -4.89 8.55 4.30
C PHE A 318 -4.10 8.42 5.61
N ASP A 319 -3.05 9.21 5.80
CA ASP A 319 -2.22 9.14 7.01
C ASP A 319 -2.98 9.55 8.27
N ARG A 320 -3.89 10.54 8.19
CA ARG A 320 -4.75 10.90 9.33
C ARG A 320 -5.64 9.74 9.77
N ILE A 321 -6.27 9.05 8.80
CA ILE A 321 -7.16 7.92 9.08
C ILE A 321 -6.36 6.72 9.55
N LEU A 322 -5.25 6.40 8.88
CA LEU A 322 -4.35 5.29 9.22
C LEU A 322 -3.83 5.45 10.65
N ALA A 323 -3.22 6.58 10.96
CA ALA A 323 -2.67 6.87 12.28
C ALA A 323 -3.76 6.86 13.37
N SER A 324 -4.95 7.38 13.07
CA SER A 324 -6.07 7.35 14.03
C SER A 324 -6.54 5.93 14.32
N ARG A 325 -6.66 5.09 13.29
CA ARG A 325 -7.06 3.67 13.45
C ARG A 325 -6.02 2.90 14.26
N MET A 326 -4.75 3.08 13.94
CA MET A 326 -3.66 2.37 14.62
C MET A 326 -3.47 2.85 16.06
N GLY A 327 -3.67 4.14 16.35
CA GLY A 327 -3.58 4.65 17.72
C GLY A 327 -4.69 4.11 18.64
N VAL A 328 -5.90 3.94 18.11
CA VAL A 328 -6.99 3.26 18.84
C VAL A 328 -6.63 1.80 19.11
N GLU A 329 -6.20 1.09 18.07
CA GLU A 329 -5.82 -0.33 18.19
C GLU A 329 -4.63 -0.53 19.14
N ALA A 330 -3.69 0.42 19.19
CA ALA A 330 -2.54 0.36 20.09
C ALA A 330 -2.96 0.42 21.56
N VAL A 331 -3.94 1.26 21.91
CA VAL A 331 -4.48 1.31 23.27
C VAL A 331 -5.22 0.02 23.61
N VAL A 332 -6.02 -0.51 22.68
CA VAL A 332 -6.70 -1.80 22.88
C VAL A 332 -5.68 -2.93 23.09
N ALA A 333 -4.61 -2.95 22.31
CA ALA A 333 -3.53 -3.92 22.44
C ALA A 333 -2.82 -3.81 23.80
N LEU A 334 -2.49 -2.59 24.26
CA LEU A 334 -1.88 -2.36 25.58
C LEU A 334 -2.78 -2.84 26.73
N LEU A 335 -4.09 -2.63 26.63
CA LEU A 335 -5.01 -3.05 27.68
C LEU A 335 -5.23 -4.56 27.74
N GLN A 336 -5.14 -5.23 26.59
CA GLN A 336 -5.27 -6.69 26.46
C GLN A 336 -3.96 -7.45 26.68
N ALA A 337 -2.83 -6.73 26.74
CA ALA A 337 -1.54 -7.33 26.99
C ALA A 337 -1.52 -8.02 28.35
N THR A 338 -1.02 -9.25 28.35
CA THR A 338 -0.68 -10.02 29.56
C THR A 338 0.85 -10.14 29.66
N PRO A 339 1.42 -10.51 30.81
CA PRO A 339 2.86 -10.69 30.97
C PRO A 339 3.51 -11.62 29.94
N GLU A 340 2.76 -12.59 29.42
CA GLU A 340 3.22 -13.56 28.42
C GLU A 340 3.11 -13.03 26.99
N THR A 341 2.32 -11.98 26.74
CA THR A 341 2.16 -11.43 25.40
C THR A 341 3.44 -10.71 24.95
N PRO A 342 3.99 -11.05 23.78
CA PRO A 342 5.14 -10.34 23.26
C PRO A 342 4.78 -8.91 22.87
N ALA A 343 5.77 -8.03 22.86
CA ALA A 343 5.63 -6.69 22.30
C ALA A 343 5.16 -6.81 20.87
N CYS A 344 4.17 -5.99 20.51
CA CYS A 344 3.60 -6.02 19.18
C CYS A 344 3.69 -4.68 18.49
N VAL A 345 3.69 -4.71 17.16
CA VAL A 345 3.53 -3.55 16.31
C VAL A 345 2.12 -3.57 15.74
N VAL A 346 1.44 -2.44 15.84
CA VAL A 346 0.17 -2.24 15.17
C VAL A 346 0.45 -1.87 13.72
N SER A 347 -0.09 -2.67 12.82
CA SER A 347 0.13 -2.60 11.38
C SER A 347 -1.21 -2.56 10.64
N LEU A 348 -1.20 -2.03 9.42
CA LEU A 348 -2.27 -2.23 8.46
C LEU A 348 -1.89 -3.37 7.51
N SER A 349 -2.75 -4.40 7.43
CA SER A 349 -2.67 -5.43 6.38
C SER A 349 -4.04 -5.67 5.76
N GLY A 350 -4.14 -5.59 4.44
CA GLY A 350 -5.42 -5.80 3.73
C GLY A 350 -6.52 -4.81 4.16
N ASN A 351 -6.13 -3.57 4.47
CA ASN A 351 -7.01 -2.53 5.04
C ASN A 351 -7.66 -2.90 6.40
N GLN A 352 -7.10 -3.86 7.13
CA GLN A 352 -7.49 -4.19 8.50
C GLN A 352 -6.31 -3.94 9.45
N ALA A 353 -6.62 -3.55 10.69
CA ALA A 353 -5.60 -3.37 11.72
C ALA A 353 -5.21 -4.75 12.26
N MET A 354 -3.90 -5.02 12.28
CA MET A 354 -3.33 -6.29 12.72
C MET A 354 -2.23 -6.01 13.75
N ARG A 355 -2.01 -6.96 14.67
CA ARG A 355 -0.92 -6.92 15.64
C ARG A 355 0.11 -7.96 15.23
N LEU A 356 1.36 -7.53 15.08
CA LEU A 356 2.45 -8.42 14.69
C LEU A 356 3.52 -8.44 15.78
N PRO A 357 4.19 -9.58 16.02
CA PRO A 357 5.31 -9.63 16.96
C PRO A 357 6.41 -8.66 16.52
N LEU A 358 6.78 -7.74 17.41
CA LEU A 358 7.75 -6.68 17.11
C LEU A 358 9.10 -7.25 16.66
N MET A 359 9.57 -8.30 17.33
CA MET A 359 10.87 -8.92 17.03
C MET A 359 10.95 -9.56 15.66
N GLU A 360 9.88 -10.21 15.21
CA GLU A 360 9.83 -10.80 13.87
C GLU A 360 9.91 -9.71 12.81
N CYS A 361 9.17 -8.60 12.98
CA CYS A 361 9.21 -7.49 12.04
C CYS A 361 10.56 -6.78 11.98
N VAL A 362 11.21 -6.56 13.12
CA VAL A 362 12.56 -5.96 13.18
C VAL A 362 13.58 -6.88 12.51
N GLN A 363 13.55 -8.19 12.81
CA GLN A 363 14.45 -9.16 12.19
C GLN A 363 14.28 -9.20 10.67
N MET A 364 13.04 -9.27 10.18
CA MET A 364 12.76 -9.25 8.73
C MET A 364 13.28 -7.98 8.07
N THR A 365 13.19 -6.83 8.74
CA THR A 365 13.69 -5.54 8.22
C THR A 365 15.22 -5.55 8.08
N GLN A 366 15.93 -6.11 9.07
CA GLN A 366 17.39 -6.30 9.02
C GLN A 366 17.80 -7.30 7.94
N ASP A 367 17.01 -8.37 7.73
CA ASP A 367 17.27 -9.36 6.70
C ASP A 367 17.20 -8.75 5.28
N VAL A 368 16.39 -7.71 5.05
CA VAL A 368 16.39 -6.98 3.77
C VAL A 368 17.73 -6.30 3.53
N GLN A 369 18.25 -5.59 4.55
CA GLN A 369 19.54 -4.91 4.44
C GLN A 369 20.65 -5.93 4.20
N LYS A 370 20.64 -7.03 4.95
CA LYS A 370 21.59 -8.14 4.77
C LYS A 370 21.53 -8.72 3.36
N ALA A 371 20.33 -8.93 2.80
CA ALA A 371 20.17 -9.42 1.45
C ALA A 371 20.76 -8.46 0.40
N MET A 372 20.60 -7.14 0.59
CA MET A 372 21.22 -6.13 -0.28
C MET A 372 22.75 -6.11 -0.15
N ASP A 373 23.28 -6.19 1.06
CA ASP A 373 24.73 -6.22 1.32
C ASP A 373 25.38 -7.47 0.68
N GLU A 374 24.69 -8.62 0.75
CA GLU A 374 25.08 -9.89 0.16
C GLU A 374 24.73 -10.00 -1.35
N ARG A 375 24.28 -8.90 -1.98
CA ARG A 375 23.92 -8.80 -3.41
C ARG A 375 22.79 -9.75 -3.85
N ARG A 376 21.97 -10.22 -2.92
CA ARG A 376 20.75 -11.00 -3.16
C ARG A 376 19.54 -10.08 -3.37
N PHE A 377 19.59 -9.25 -4.42
CA PHE A 377 18.57 -8.23 -4.69
C PHE A 377 17.17 -8.80 -4.94
N LYS A 378 17.07 -9.98 -5.57
CA LYS A 378 15.76 -10.66 -5.76
C LYS A 378 15.10 -11.00 -4.42
N ASP A 379 15.90 -11.47 -3.45
CA ASP A 379 15.42 -11.78 -2.10
C ASP A 379 15.00 -10.48 -1.38
N ALA A 380 15.78 -9.40 -1.53
CA ALA A 380 15.43 -8.10 -0.95
C ALA A 380 14.06 -7.59 -1.43
N VAL A 381 13.77 -7.71 -2.74
CA VAL A 381 12.45 -7.37 -3.30
C VAL A 381 11.33 -8.25 -2.72
N GLN A 382 11.57 -9.55 -2.56
CA GLN A 382 10.58 -10.48 -1.98
C GLN A 382 10.32 -10.19 -0.51
N LEU A 383 11.36 -9.86 0.27
CA LEU A 383 11.25 -9.53 1.69
C LEU A 383 10.52 -8.20 1.95
N ARG A 384 10.60 -7.24 1.01
CA ARG A 384 9.76 -6.02 1.03
C ARG A 384 8.27 -6.33 0.83
N GLY A 385 7.94 -7.46 0.22
CA GLY A 385 6.58 -7.97 0.08
C GLY A 385 5.99 -7.80 -1.32
N ARG A 386 4.84 -8.45 -1.52
CA ARG A 386 4.17 -8.55 -2.84
C ARG A 386 3.72 -7.20 -3.39
N SER A 387 3.38 -6.24 -2.52
CA SER A 387 3.00 -4.88 -2.93
C SER A 387 4.16 -4.16 -3.62
N PHE A 388 5.38 -4.27 -3.07
CA PHE A 388 6.59 -3.71 -3.64
C PHE A 388 6.91 -4.34 -5.00
N GLU A 389 6.94 -5.67 -5.07
CA GLU A 389 7.19 -6.41 -6.32
C GLU A 389 6.15 -6.07 -7.40
N GLY A 390 4.88 -5.98 -7.00
CA GLY A 390 3.78 -5.57 -7.88
C GLY A 390 4.02 -4.18 -8.48
N ASN A 391 4.33 -3.19 -7.64
CA ASN A 391 4.64 -1.82 -8.08
C ASN A 391 5.83 -1.78 -9.05
N LEU A 392 6.89 -2.54 -8.75
CA LEU A 392 8.09 -2.61 -9.59
C LEU A 392 7.79 -3.20 -10.97
N ASN A 393 7.05 -4.31 -11.00
CA ASN A 393 6.68 -4.98 -12.24
C ASN A 393 5.73 -4.11 -13.10
N ILE A 394 4.75 -3.46 -12.47
CA ILE A 394 3.86 -2.52 -13.16
C ILE A 394 4.67 -1.36 -13.74
N TYR A 395 5.56 -0.75 -12.95
CA TYR A 395 6.40 0.33 -13.42
C TYR A 395 7.23 -0.09 -14.64
N LYS A 396 7.95 -1.22 -14.58
CA LYS A 396 8.77 -1.72 -15.71
C LYS A 396 7.95 -1.89 -16.99
N ARG A 397 6.75 -2.49 -16.89
CA ARG A 397 5.83 -2.69 -18.02
C ARG A 397 5.30 -1.40 -18.62
N LEU A 398 5.06 -0.38 -17.80
CA LEU A 398 4.52 0.91 -18.26
C LEU A 398 5.61 1.88 -18.73
N ALA A 399 6.83 1.75 -18.21
CA ALA A 399 7.91 2.68 -18.49
C ALA A 399 8.69 2.32 -19.77
N SER A 400 8.95 1.03 -20.02
CA SER A 400 9.76 0.58 -21.15
C SER A 400 8.92 -0.22 -22.14
N LYS A 401 8.97 0.17 -23.41
CA LYS A 401 8.30 -0.55 -24.50
C LYS A 401 9.29 -1.56 -25.08
N THR A 402 8.91 -2.83 -25.10
CA THR A 402 9.64 -3.85 -25.86
C THR A 402 9.56 -3.53 -27.36
N PRO A 403 10.63 -3.73 -28.17
CA PRO A 403 10.56 -3.52 -29.61
C PRO A 403 9.42 -4.33 -30.25
N ASP A 404 8.74 -3.75 -31.25
CA ASP A 404 7.57 -4.38 -31.89
C ASP A 404 7.88 -5.73 -32.56
N SER A 405 9.15 -6.01 -32.84
CA SER A 405 9.63 -7.30 -33.37
C SER A 405 9.60 -8.44 -32.35
N GLN A 406 9.66 -8.13 -31.05
CA GLN A 406 9.71 -9.11 -29.96
C GLN A 406 8.36 -9.28 -29.25
N ILE A 407 7.37 -8.45 -29.57
CA ILE A 407 6.03 -8.54 -29.00
C ILE A 407 5.24 -9.62 -29.75
N PRO A 408 4.75 -10.69 -29.08
CA PRO A 408 3.91 -11.70 -29.71
C PRO A 408 2.58 -11.08 -30.13
N LYS A 409 2.22 -11.16 -31.42
CA LYS A 409 0.96 -10.58 -31.93
C LYS A 409 -0.19 -11.54 -31.68
N SER A 410 -1.08 -11.19 -30.75
CA SER A 410 -2.26 -12.03 -30.44
C SER A 410 -3.39 -11.86 -31.47
N GLY A 411 -3.37 -10.80 -32.27
CA GLY A 411 -4.44 -10.45 -33.22
C GLY A 411 -5.73 -9.93 -32.57
N CYS A 412 -5.75 -9.72 -31.25
CA CYS A 412 -6.94 -9.26 -30.52
C CYS A 412 -7.07 -7.73 -30.55
N HIS A 413 -8.29 -7.24 -30.74
CA HIS A 413 -8.68 -5.84 -30.63
C HIS A 413 -9.39 -5.60 -29.30
N VAL A 414 -8.87 -4.69 -28.48
CA VAL A 414 -9.41 -4.36 -27.15
C VAL A 414 -9.93 -2.92 -27.16
N GLY A 415 -11.20 -2.72 -26.85
CA GLY A 415 -11.77 -1.39 -26.64
C GLY A 415 -11.57 -0.91 -25.20
N VAL A 416 -11.25 0.37 -25.01
CA VAL A 416 -11.17 1.04 -23.70
C VAL A 416 -12.14 2.21 -23.69
N ILE A 417 -13.00 2.28 -22.66
CA ILE A 417 -14.07 3.27 -22.56
C ILE A 417 -14.23 3.78 -21.13
N ASN A 418 -14.54 5.07 -21.00
CA ASN A 418 -14.87 5.68 -19.71
C ASN A 418 -16.39 5.92 -19.58
N VAL A 419 -16.98 5.53 -18.46
CA VAL A 419 -18.44 5.61 -18.23
C VAL A 419 -18.74 6.20 -16.85
N GLY A 420 -19.74 7.08 -16.77
CA GLY A 420 -20.18 7.73 -15.54
C GLY A 420 -19.73 9.18 -15.42
N ALA A 421 -19.64 9.69 -14.20
CA ALA A 421 -19.09 11.02 -13.93
C ALA A 421 -17.55 11.03 -14.04
N PRO A 422 -16.92 12.16 -14.42
CA PRO A 422 -15.46 12.28 -14.39
C PRO A 422 -14.90 12.00 -12.99
N ALA A 423 -13.85 11.17 -12.92
CA ALA A 423 -13.14 10.86 -11.68
C ALA A 423 -11.63 10.99 -11.88
N ALA A 424 -10.93 11.48 -10.86
CA ALA A 424 -9.47 11.48 -10.85
C ALA A 424 -8.94 10.04 -10.95
N GLY A 425 -7.92 9.83 -11.79
CA GLY A 425 -7.33 8.52 -12.04
C GLY A 425 -7.87 7.78 -13.28
N MET A 426 -8.97 8.23 -13.90
CA MET A 426 -9.46 7.62 -15.15
C MET A 426 -8.39 7.62 -16.26
N ASN A 427 -7.69 8.74 -16.45
CA ASN A 427 -6.65 8.87 -17.47
C ASN A 427 -5.43 7.97 -17.17
N ALA A 428 -5.04 7.86 -15.89
CA ALA A 428 -3.96 6.97 -15.46
C ALA A 428 -4.33 5.50 -15.73
N ALA A 429 -5.58 5.11 -15.47
CA ALA A 429 -6.09 3.76 -15.75
C ALA A 429 -6.12 3.46 -17.26
N VAL A 430 -6.61 4.39 -18.08
CA VAL A 430 -6.58 4.27 -19.55
C VAL A 430 -5.14 4.12 -20.04
N ARG A 431 -4.21 4.96 -19.58
CA ARG A 431 -2.78 4.87 -19.92
C ARG A 431 -2.22 3.49 -19.60
N ALA A 432 -2.52 2.96 -18.41
CA ALA A 432 -2.03 1.65 -17.99
C ALA A 432 -2.60 0.55 -18.89
N ALA A 433 -3.91 0.55 -19.14
CA ALA A 433 -4.57 -0.44 -19.99
C ALA A 433 -4.04 -0.43 -21.43
N VAL A 434 -3.88 0.74 -22.03
CA VAL A 434 -3.35 0.89 -23.40
C VAL A 434 -1.92 0.35 -23.48
N ARG A 435 -1.03 0.75 -22.56
CA ARG A 435 0.37 0.30 -22.58
C ARG A 435 0.50 -1.20 -22.33
N VAL A 436 -0.24 -1.75 -21.38
CA VAL A 436 -0.22 -3.19 -21.10
C VAL A 436 -0.78 -3.99 -22.28
N GLY A 437 -1.91 -3.56 -22.86
CA GLY A 437 -2.49 -4.22 -24.03
C GLY A 437 -1.53 -4.24 -25.22
N ILE A 438 -0.83 -3.14 -25.48
CA ILE A 438 0.19 -3.08 -26.54
C ILE A 438 1.37 -4.00 -26.24
N SER A 439 1.85 -4.04 -24.98
CA SER A 439 2.95 -4.93 -24.57
C SER A 439 2.58 -6.42 -24.67
N GLU A 440 1.29 -6.76 -24.60
CA GLU A 440 0.76 -8.11 -24.82
C GLU A 440 0.43 -8.37 -26.31
N GLY A 441 0.66 -7.40 -27.19
CA GLY A 441 0.48 -7.51 -28.64
C GLY A 441 -0.96 -7.36 -29.12
N HIS A 442 -1.81 -6.72 -28.32
CA HIS A 442 -3.17 -6.35 -28.70
C HIS A 442 -3.20 -5.01 -29.44
N LYS A 443 -4.15 -4.84 -30.35
CA LYS A 443 -4.52 -3.52 -30.87
C LYS A 443 -5.53 -2.89 -29.92
N VAL A 444 -5.26 -1.69 -29.45
CA VAL A 444 -6.11 -1.02 -28.47
C VAL A 444 -6.87 0.13 -29.14
N PHE A 445 -8.18 0.19 -28.89
CA PHE A 445 -9.07 1.20 -29.42
C PHE A 445 -9.65 2.03 -28.27
N ALA A 446 -9.50 3.35 -28.36
CA ALA A 446 -10.14 4.30 -27.47
C ALA A 446 -11.56 4.60 -27.97
N ILE A 447 -12.55 4.44 -27.10
CA ILE A 447 -13.95 4.77 -27.36
C ILE A 447 -14.26 6.07 -26.61
N TYR A 448 -14.68 7.08 -27.37
CA TYR A 448 -14.91 8.43 -26.84
C TYR A 448 -16.33 8.61 -26.32
N ASP A 449 -16.52 9.53 -25.38
CA ASP A 449 -17.82 9.98 -24.85
C ASP A 449 -18.75 8.87 -24.33
N GLY A 450 -18.17 7.81 -23.76
CA GLY A 450 -18.91 6.69 -23.18
C GLY A 450 -19.81 5.97 -24.21
N PHE A 451 -20.91 5.40 -23.75
CA PHE A 451 -21.79 4.62 -24.64
C PHE A 451 -22.48 5.46 -25.73
N GLU A 452 -22.62 6.77 -25.52
CA GLU A 452 -23.18 7.67 -26.53
C GLU A 452 -22.24 7.84 -27.72
N GLY A 453 -20.95 8.12 -27.47
CA GLY A 453 -19.95 8.16 -28.53
C GLY A 453 -19.70 6.78 -29.13
N PHE A 454 -19.79 5.71 -28.35
CA PHE A 454 -19.74 4.34 -28.85
C PHE A 454 -20.86 4.08 -29.87
N ALA A 455 -22.11 4.42 -29.55
CA ALA A 455 -23.24 4.24 -30.47
C ALA A 455 -23.06 5.03 -31.78
N ARG A 456 -22.38 6.19 -31.72
CA ARG A 456 -22.04 7.03 -32.88
C ARG A 456 -20.79 6.57 -33.64
N GLY A 457 -20.09 5.53 -33.19
CA GLY A 457 -18.87 5.03 -33.83
C GLY A 457 -17.64 5.91 -33.60
N GLN A 458 -17.59 6.69 -32.51
CA GLN A 458 -16.43 7.47 -32.13
C GLN A 458 -15.35 6.58 -31.50
N ILE A 459 -14.72 5.77 -32.34
CA ILE A 459 -13.70 4.79 -31.96
C ILE A 459 -12.42 5.10 -32.74
N LYS A 460 -11.29 5.16 -32.05
CA LYS A 460 -9.99 5.42 -32.68
C LYS A 460 -8.94 4.47 -32.12
N GLU A 461 -8.09 3.93 -32.97
CA GLU A 461 -6.90 3.21 -32.52
C GLU A 461 -6.00 4.17 -31.70
N ILE A 462 -5.51 3.69 -30.56
CA ILE A 462 -4.68 4.46 -29.64
C ILE A 462 -3.35 3.73 -29.41
N GLY A 463 -2.25 4.47 -29.56
CA GLY A 463 -0.90 3.97 -29.45
C GLY A 463 -0.21 4.31 -28.13
N TRP A 464 1.02 3.80 -27.99
CA TRP A 464 1.85 3.99 -26.79
C TRP A 464 2.15 5.47 -26.47
N SER A 465 2.39 6.27 -27.52
CA SER A 465 2.74 7.68 -27.41
C SER A 465 1.53 8.57 -27.10
N ASP A 466 0.33 8.18 -27.52
CA ASP A 466 -0.90 8.98 -27.37
C ASP A 466 -1.30 9.15 -25.90
N VAL A 467 -1.02 8.14 -25.07
CA VAL A 467 -1.28 8.14 -23.62
C VAL A 467 -0.10 8.65 -22.79
N GLY A 468 0.91 9.25 -23.43
CA GLY A 468 2.06 9.85 -22.75
C GLY A 468 1.64 11.04 -21.88
N GLY A 469 2.04 11.05 -20.61
CA GLY A 469 1.77 12.17 -19.68
C GLY A 469 0.38 12.18 -19.06
N TRP A 470 -0.44 11.14 -19.26
CA TRP A 470 -1.81 11.06 -18.74
C TRP A 470 -1.91 10.72 -17.24
N THR A 471 -0.80 10.33 -16.59
CA THR A 471 -0.81 9.83 -15.21
C THR A 471 -1.32 10.88 -14.21
N GLY A 472 -0.84 12.13 -14.30
CA GLY A 472 -1.24 13.23 -13.42
C GLY A 472 -2.45 14.04 -13.90
N GLN A 473 -3.09 13.66 -15.01
CA GLN A 473 -4.19 14.43 -15.60
C GLN A 473 -5.53 14.07 -14.96
N GLY A 474 -6.22 15.08 -14.40
CA GLY A 474 -7.58 14.94 -13.86
C GLY A 474 -8.64 14.73 -14.94
N GLY A 475 -9.86 14.35 -14.53
CA GLY A 475 -11.01 14.17 -15.43
C GLY A 475 -10.89 12.96 -16.36
N SER A 476 -11.46 13.07 -17.58
CA SER A 476 -11.44 12.03 -18.61
C SER A 476 -11.08 12.64 -19.97
N ILE A 477 -9.91 12.31 -20.52
CA ILE A 477 -9.46 12.76 -21.85
C ILE A 477 -10.27 12.09 -22.96
N LEU A 478 -10.68 10.84 -22.76
CA LEU A 478 -11.60 10.14 -23.68
C LEU A 478 -13.01 10.72 -23.67
N GLY A 479 -13.34 11.61 -22.73
CA GLY A 479 -14.72 11.95 -22.42
C GLY A 479 -15.40 10.86 -21.60
N THR A 480 -16.45 11.20 -20.87
CA THR A 480 -17.24 10.24 -20.10
C THR A 480 -18.66 10.76 -19.94
N LYS A 481 -19.63 9.85 -19.99
CA LYS A 481 -21.06 10.16 -19.90
C LYS A 481 -21.73 9.13 -19.01
N ARG A 482 -22.81 9.53 -18.32
CA ARG A 482 -23.67 8.64 -17.52
C ARG A 482 -24.68 7.86 -18.35
N THR A 483 -24.73 8.10 -19.66
CA THR A 483 -25.70 7.49 -20.57
C THR A 483 -25.55 5.97 -20.57
N LEU A 484 -26.65 5.27 -20.32
CA LEU A 484 -26.68 3.82 -20.30
C LEU A 484 -26.75 3.23 -21.71
N PRO A 485 -26.22 2.02 -21.93
CA PRO A 485 -26.17 1.38 -23.24
C PRO A 485 -27.53 0.89 -23.74
N GLY A 486 -28.52 0.72 -22.86
CA GLY A 486 -29.77 0.00 -23.13
C GLY A 486 -30.56 0.50 -24.34
N LYS A 487 -30.56 1.82 -24.60
CA LYS A 487 -31.26 2.41 -25.76
C LYS A 487 -30.49 2.29 -27.08
N HIS A 488 -29.22 1.90 -27.04
CA HIS A 488 -28.29 1.95 -28.17
C HIS A 488 -27.59 0.61 -28.43
N LEU A 489 -28.12 -0.50 -27.89
CA LEU A 489 -27.46 -1.82 -27.94
C LEU A 489 -27.18 -2.29 -29.38
N GLU A 490 -28.12 -2.11 -30.31
CA GLU A 490 -27.94 -2.51 -31.70
C GLU A 490 -26.81 -1.73 -32.39
N GLN A 491 -26.74 -0.43 -32.14
CA GLN A 491 -25.74 0.48 -32.69
C GLN A 491 -24.35 0.13 -32.13
N ILE A 492 -24.26 -0.09 -30.81
CA ILE A 492 -23.01 -0.51 -30.15
C ILE A 492 -22.55 -1.87 -30.69
N ALA A 493 -23.46 -2.83 -30.84
CA ALA A 493 -23.15 -4.16 -31.39
C ALA A 493 -22.71 -4.10 -32.87
N ALA A 494 -23.25 -3.16 -33.65
CA ALA A 494 -22.77 -2.91 -35.01
C ALA A 494 -21.34 -2.36 -35.00
N GLN A 495 -21.03 -1.42 -34.11
CA GLN A 495 -19.69 -0.83 -33.99
C GLN A 495 -18.64 -1.83 -33.50
N MET A 496 -19.00 -2.70 -32.55
CA MET A 496 -18.14 -3.80 -32.10
C MET A 496 -17.77 -4.74 -33.24
N ARG A 497 -18.74 -5.09 -34.11
CA ARG A 497 -18.49 -5.90 -35.31
C ARG A 497 -17.65 -5.17 -36.34
N ALA A 498 -17.92 -3.89 -36.59
CA ALA A 498 -17.20 -3.09 -37.57
C ALA A 498 -15.71 -2.94 -37.23
N HIS A 499 -15.38 -2.82 -35.94
CA HIS A 499 -14.00 -2.68 -35.46
C HIS A 499 -13.38 -4.01 -34.97
N SER A 500 -14.11 -5.12 -35.13
CA SER A 500 -13.71 -6.46 -34.68
C SER A 500 -13.27 -6.51 -33.22
N LEU A 501 -13.94 -5.77 -32.32
CA LEU A 501 -13.56 -5.71 -30.90
C LEU A 501 -13.79 -7.06 -30.24
N ASN A 502 -12.71 -7.67 -29.72
CA ASN A 502 -12.74 -8.95 -29.03
C ASN A 502 -13.01 -8.80 -27.53
N ALA A 503 -12.57 -7.69 -26.92
CA ALA A 503 -12.77 -7.40 -25.51
C ALA A 503 -13.03 -5.91 -25.28
N LEU A 504 -13.68 -5.59 -24.17
CA LEU A 504 -13.99 -4.21 -23.76
C LEU A 504 -13.61 -4.00 -22.30
N LEU A 505 -12.75 -3.02 -22.05
CA LEU A 505 -12.42 -2.54 -20.71
C LEU A 505 -13.20 -1.26 -20.43
N ILE A 506 -14.06 -1.30 -19.39
CA ILE A 506 -14.87 -0.18 -18.97
C ILE A 506 -14.31 0.38 -17.66
N ILE A 507 -13.96 1.67 -17.65
CA ILE A 507 -13.49 2.39 -16.46
C ILE A 507 -14.59 3.37 -16.04
N GLY A 508 -15.21 3.13 -14.89
CA GLY A 508 -16.38 3.92 -14.54
C GLY A 508 -17.04 3.60 -13.20
N GLY A 509 -18.12 4.33 -12.94
CA GLY A 509 -18.91 4.22 -11.71
C GLY A 509 -19.99 3.14 -11.75
N PHE A 510 -21.09 3.39 -11.03
CA PHE A 510 -22.22 2.46 -10.95
C PHE A 510 -22.91 2.24 -12.31
N GLU A 511 -22.84 3.23 -13.20
CA GLU A 511 -23.38 3.21 -14.55
C GLU A 511 -22.74 2.16 -15.48
N VAL A 512 -21.65 1.51 -15.03
CA VAL A 512 -21.06 0.33 -15.69
C VAL A 512 -21.92 -0.94 -15.45
N ARG A 513 -22.66 -0.99 -14.35
CA ARG A 513 -23.38 -2.18 -13.87
C ARG A 513 -24.61 -2.62 -14.70
N PRO A 514 -25.35 -1.77 -15.45
CA PRO A 514 -26.53 -2.20 -16.19
C PRO A 514 -26.24 -2.72 -17.61
N TRP A 515 -25.03 -3.20 -17.92
CA TRP A 515 -24.80 -4.03 -19.11
C TRP A 515 -25.40 -5.43 -18.83
N PRO A 516 -26.21 -6.02 -19.74
CA PRO A 516 -27.04 -7.18 -19.42
C PRO A 516 -26.19 -8.44 -19.22
N TRP A 517 -25.74 -8.68 -17.98
CA TRP A 517 -25.19 -9.97 -17.58
C TRP A 517 -25.58 -10.43 -16.16
N ALA A 518 -26.49 -9.74 -15.45
CA ALA A 518 -26.96 -10.22 -14.15
C ALA A 518 -28.43 -10.67 -14.21
N PRO A 519 -28.77 -11.94 -13.87
CA PRO A 519 -30.13 -12.26 -13.43
C PRO A 519 -30.45 -11.41 -12.19
N ALA A 520 -31.64 -10.85 -12.16
CA ALA A 520 -32.12 -10.04 -11.05
C ALA A 520 -32.06 -10.84 -9.74
N GLY A 521 -31.37 -10.33 -8.71
CA GLY A 521 -31.68 -10.75 -7.34
C GLY A 521 -30.57 -10.94 -6.29
N GLU A 522 -29.30 -10.56 -6.47
CA GLU A 522 -28.32 -10.70 -5.37
C GLU A 522 -27.51 -9.44 -5.05
N ALA A 523 -27.27 -9.25 -3.75
CA ALA A 523 -26.74 -8.06 -3.10
C ALA A 523 -25.27 -7.76 -3.44
N ALA A 524 -24.91 -6.49 -3.36
CA ALA A 524 -23.65 -5.90 -3.81
C ALA A 524 -22.41 -6.28 -2.99
N PRO A 525 -21.24 -6.32 -3.67
CA PRO A 525 -19.98 -5.83 -3.10
C PRO A 525 -19.50 -4.54 -3.81
N GLN A 526 -18.72 -3.75 -3.08
CA GLN A 526 -18.10 -2.49 -3.52
C GLN A 526 -16.99 -2.70 -4.55
N ALA A 527 -16.80 -1.68 -5.41
CA ALA A 527 -15.67 -1.42 -6.31
C ALA A 527 -14.79 -2.63 -6.70
N GLY A 528 -15.18 -3.33 -7.77
CA GLY A 528 -14.40 -4.42 -8.36
C GLY A 528 -14.03 -4.11 -9.81
N TRP A 529 -12.79 -4.42 -10.18
CA TRP A 529 -12.31 -4.47 -11.56
C TRP A 529 -12.93 -5.71 -12.22
N TRP A 530 -13.77 -5.53 -13.23
CA TRP A 530 -14.37 -6.65 -13.98
C TRP A 530 -13.79 -6.71 -15.39
N PRO A 531 -13.02 -7.75 -15.76
CA PRO A 531 -12.73 -8.01 -17.16
C PRO A 531 -13.98 -8.57 -17.83
N ALA A 532 -14.61 -7.79 -18.71
CA ALA A 532 -15.65 -8.31 -19.60
C ALA A 532 -14.98 -9.01 -20.79
N VAL A 533 -14.74 -10.32 -20.66
CA VAL A 533 -14.32 -11.19 -21.78
C VAL A 533 -15.53 -11.99 -22.23
N ALA A 534 -16.09 -11.65 -23.39
CA ALA A 534 -17.10 -12.46 -24.05
C ALA A 534 -16.41 -13.44 -25.01
N PRO A 535 -16.68 -14.76 -24.95
CA PRO A 535 -16.21 -15.67 -25.99
C PRO A 535 -17.08 -15.52 -27.26
N PRO A 536 -16.52 -15.55 -28.47
CA PRO A 536 -17.31 -15.58 -29.69
C PRO A 536 -17.99 -16.97 -29.82
N ARG A 537 -19.30 -16.99 -30.11
CA ARG A 537 -20.03 -18.20 -30.51
C ARG A 537 -20.32 -18.18 -32.00
N THR A 538 -19.81 -19.18 -32.71
CA THR A 538 -20.31 -19.81 -33.95
C THR A 538 -19.54 -21.13 -34.06
N SER A 539 -20.04 -22.32 -34.40
CA SER A 539 -21.27 -22.82 -35.02
C SER A 539 -21.42 -24.33 -34.66
N ARG A 540 -22.65 -24.87 -34.78
CA ARG A 540 -22.94 -26.31 -34.68
C ARG A 540 -22.11 -27.15 -35.66
N LEU A 541 -21.68 -28.34 -35.23
CA LEU A 541 -21.62 -29.56 -36.04
C LEU A 541 -21.62 -30.77 -35.12
N GLU A 542 -22.53 -31.69 -35.41
CA GLU A 542 -22.71 -33.01 -34.82
C GLU A 542 -21.63 -33.99 -35.34
N ASP A 543 -21.60 -35.19 -34.73
CA ASP A 543 -20.95 -36.43 -35.17
C ASP A 543 -19.55 -36.85 -34.64
N LEU A 544 -19.63 -37.84 -33.73
CA LEU A 544 -19.05 -39.21 -33.79
C LEU A 544 -17.74 -39.61 -33.05
N ASP A 545 -17.94 -40.73 -32.34
CA ASP A 545 -17.09 -41.85 -31.88
C ASP A 545 -16.22 -41.76 -30.60
N PRO A 546 -16.46 -42.63 -29.58
CA PRO A 546 -15.66 -42.73 -28.35
C PRO A 546 -14.82 -44.02 -28.29
N ARG A 547 -13.48 -43.96 -28.29
CA ARG A 547 -12.61 -45.07 -27.84
C ARG A 547 -11.26 -44.57 -27.23
N PRO A 548 -10.81 -45.08 -26.07
CA PRO A 548 -9.44 -44.95 -25.53
C PRO A 548 -8.59 -46.18 -25.95
N PRO A 549 -7.21 -46.18 -25.95
CA PRO A 549 -6.35 -46.15 -24.73
C PRO A 549 -4.92 -45.51 -24.88
N ALA A 550 -4.37 -44.87 -23.83
CA ALA A 550 -3.22 -45.28 -22.99
C ALA A 550 -1.79 -44.88 -23.49
N PRO A 551 -0.70 -45.02 -22.71
CA PRO A 551 0.04 -43.92 -22.07
C PRO A 551 1.47 -43.71 -22.66
N TRP A 552 2.22 -42.70 -22.19
CA TRP A 552 3.64 -42.76 -21.75
C TRP A 552 4.30 -41.36 -21.56
N THR A 553 4.82 -41.15 -20.34
CA THR A 553 6.09 -40.51 -19.92
C THR A 553 6.51 -39.08 -20.35
N ALA A 554 6.42 -38.17 -19.37
CA ALA A 554 7.47 -37.29 -18.78
C ALA A 554 8.44 -36.46 -19.66
N ALA A 555 8.38 -35.12 -19.55
CA ALA A 555 9.43 -34.24 -18.98
C ALA A 555 9.12 -32.73 -19.21
N ALA A 556 9.60 -31.88 -18.26
CA ALA A 556 9.79 -30.41 -18.32
C ALA A 556 8.69 -29.46 -17.76
N PRO A 557 9.09 -28.28 -17.21
CA PRO A 557 8.54 -27.68 -15.99
C PRO A 557 7.32 -26.78 -16.24
N SER A 558 6.34 -26.87 -15.34
CA SER A 558 5.09 -26.12 -15.41
C SER A 558 5.19 -24.77 -14.69
N PHE A 559 5.17 -23.70 -15.48
CA PHE A 559 4.75 -22.37 -15.07
C PHE A 559 3.25 -22.39 -14.74
N GLY A 560 2.88 -21.93 -13.55
CA GLY A 560 1.51 -21.92 -13.05
C GLY A 560 0.64 -20.86 -13.73
N VAL A 561 -0.14 -21.28 -14.73
CA VAL A 561 -1.40 -20.63 -15.11
C VAL A 561 -2.52 -21.41 -14.43
N ALA A 562 -3.22 -20.76 -13.49
CA ALA A 562 -4.33 -21.37 -12.78
C ALA A 562 -5.50 -21.67 -13.75
N ARG A 563 -5.67 -22.95 -14.09
CA ARG A 563 -6.88 -23.48 -14.73
C ARG A 563 -8.00 -23.60 -13.69
N LEU A 564 -9.14 -22.96 -13.95
CA LEU A 564 -10.39 -23.18 -13.21
C LEU A 564 -10.82 -24.66 -13.33
N ALA A 565 -10.95 -25.33 -12.19
CA ALA A 565 -11.45 -26.69 -12.08
C ALA A 565 -12.97 -26.74 -12.34
N ARG A 566 -13.39 -27.54 -13.34
CA ARG A 566 -14.77 -28.04 -13.46
C ARG A 566 -14.91 -29.24 -12.54
N ARG A 567 -15.69 -29.13 -11.45
CA ARG A 567 -16.19 -30.30 -10.71
C ARG A 567 -17.56 -30.70 -11.26
N LYS A 568 -17.64 -31.87 -11.90
CA LYS A 568 -18.89 -32.62 -12.07
C LYS A 568 -19.05 -33.54 -10.86
N TRP A 569 -20.23 -33.52 -10.27
CA TRP A 569 -20.68 -34.49 -9.27
C TRP A 569 -21.02 -35.81 -9.96
N HIS A 570 -20.54 -36.93 -9.42
CA HIS A 570 -21.15 -38.24 -9.59
C HIS A 570 -21.10 -39.00 -8.25
N ALA A 571 -22.10 -39.85 -8.08
CA ALA A 571 -22.63 -40.39 -6.83
C ALA A 571 -21.69 -41.34 -6.05
N THR A 572 -21.92 -41.38 -4.74
CA THR A 572 -21.41 -42.31 -3.72
C THR A 572 -21.80 -43.78 -3.96
N PRO A 573 -21.12 -44.72 -3.29
CA PRO A 573 -21.80 -45.42 -2.18
C PRO A 573 -20.97 -45.60 -0.89
N TRP A 574 -21.62 -45.23 0.23
CA TRP A 574 -21.75 -45.92 1.54
C TRP A 574 -20.55 -46.42 2.36
N SER A 575 -20.41 -45.84 3.57
CA SER A 575 -20.38 -46.46 4.93
C SER A 575 -19.79 -45.41 5.91
N GLY A 576 -20.26 -45.10 7.12
CA GLY A 576 -21.40 -45.49 7.96
C GLY A 576 -21.41 -44.56 9.22
N PHE A 577 -22.54 -44.58 9.97
CA PHE A 577 -22.89 -43.86 11.22
C PHE A 577 -23.37 -42.38 11.09
N VAL A 578 -24.67 -42.01 11.04
CA VAL A 578 -25.86 -42.15 11.97
C VAL A 578 -25.69 -41.27 13.23
N CYS A 579 -26.53 -40.31 13.67
CA CYS A 579 -27.86 -39.69 13.35
C CYS A 579 -28.09 -38.52 14.38
N PRO A 580 -29.26 -37.83 14.54
CA PRO A 580 -30.26 -37.30 13.57
C PRO A 580 -30.90 -35.90 13.92
N GLY A 581 -31.68 -35.35 12.97
CA GLY A 581 -32.87 -34.48 13.19
C GLY A 581 -32.73 -33.00 12.78
N HIS A 582 -33.57 -32.34 11.96
CA HIS A 582 -34.90 -32.59 11.39
C HIS A 582 -35.13 -31.70 10.12
N CYS A 583 -35.87 -32.21 9.13
CA CYS A 583 -36.26 -31.57 7.87
C CYS A 583 -37.57 -30.76 7.96
N SER A 584 -37.79 -29.81 7.03
CA SER A 584 -39.08 -29.58 6.35
C SER A 584 -38.88 -28.83 5.02
N VAL A 585 -39.59 -29.30 3.98
CA VAL A 585 -39.57 -28.90 2.55
C VAL A 585 -40.89 -28.21 2.21
N PHE A 586 -40.92 -27.28 1.25
CA PHE A 586 -42.10 -27.10 0.37
C PHE A 586 -41.71 -26.66 -1.06
N LYS A 587 -42.26 -27.40 -2.05
CA LYS A 587 -42.25 -27.18 -3.51
C LYS A 587 -43.46 -26.34 -3.94
N SER A 588 -43.38 -25.64 -5.06
CA SER A 588 -44.55 -25.13 -5.82
C SER A 588 -44.83 -26.01 -7.07
N PRO A 589 -46.10 -26.13 -7.52
CA PRO A 589 -46.51 -27.13 -8.51
C PRO A 589 -46.58 -26.60 -9.96
N GLU A 590 -46.35 -27.51 -10.92
CA GLU A 590 -46.74 -27.37 -12.33
C GLU A 590 -48.25 -27.62 -12.51
N LEU A 591 -48.88 -26.89 -13.42
CA LEU A 591 -50.29 -27.02 -13.78
C LEU A 591 -50.39 -27.43 -15.25
N VAL A 592 -51.05 -28.57 -15.49
CA VAL A 592 -51.35 -29.15 -16.79
C VAL A 592 -52.64 -28.51 -17.33
N LEU A 593 -52.61 -28.05 -18.57
CA LEU A 593 -53.75 -27.61 -19.38
C LEU A 593 -54.62 -28.79 -19.83
N PRO A 594 -55.88 -28.53 -20.18
CA PRO A 594 -56.27 -28.65 -21.59
C PRO A 594 -56.46 -27.31 -22.29
#